data_AF-A0A6B3ECX4-F1
#
_entry.id   AF-A0A6B3ECX4-F1
#
_cell.length_a   1.000
_cell.length_b   1.000
_cell.length_c   1.000
_cell.angle_alpha   90.00
_cell.angle_beta   90.00
_cell.angle_gamma   90.00
#
_symmetry.space_group_name_H-M   'P 1'
#
loop_
_entity.id
_entity.type
_entity.pdbx_description
1 polymer ?
#
loop_
_entity_poly.entity_id
_entity_poly.type
_entity_poly.pdbx_seq_one_letter_code
_entity_poly.pdbx_strand_id
1 'polypeptide(L)'
;MRERLAAKVTGGPAVLPVAVLILLAVLAGCTSAPEPAGAGGRSAGGRWQPEPGTDWQWQLSGRLDTTVDAPVYDIDGFDHDASQVAGLHRKGRKVICYLSTGAWEEFRPDADDFPAAVLGKSNGWAGERWLDIRRTDVLEPLMEARIAMCAKKGFDAVEPDNMDGYRNRSGFPLTAAHQLRYNRLVARAAHRHGMAVGLKNDLPQIPELVGDFDFAVNEQCAQYEECEELSPFVKAGKAVFHVEYELPVARFCADSRRLGLSSLLKKYELGVWRERCPAAGA
;
A
#
# COMPACT_ATOMS: atom_id res chain seq x y z
N MET A 1 -34.28 -41.82 -30.48
CA MET A 1 -35.14 -43.00 -30.67
C MET A 1 -36.13 -43.05 -29.52
N ARG A 2 -37.44 -43.24 -29.76
CA ARG A 2 -38.56 -42.70 -28.94
C ARG A 2 -38.57 -41.15 -29.01
N GLU A 3 -39.40 -40.42 -29.76
CA GLU A 3 -40.73 -40.59 -30.41
C GLU A 3 -41.98 -40.41 -29.53
N ARG A 4 -42.78 -39.40 -29.92
CA ARG A 4 -44.26 -39.31 -30.04
C ARG A 4 -44.51 -38.06 -30.94
N LEU A 5 -44.99 -38.20 -32.18
CA LEU A 5 -46.41 -38.15 -32.63
C LEU A 5 -47.07 -36.77 -32.37
N ALA A 6 -47.20 -35.87 -33.36
CA ALA A 6 -48.25 -35.76 -34.42
C ALA A 6 -49.39 -34.76 -34.02
N ALA A 7 -50.17 -34.08 -34.89
CA ALA A 7 -50.48 -34.25 -36.32
C ALA A 7 -50.73 -32.92 -37.11
N LYS A 8 -51.39 -32.99 -38.29
CA LYS A 8 -51.52 -31.94 -39.36
C LYS A 8 -52.84 -31.12 -39.35
N VAL A 9 -52.81 -29.88 -39.89
CA VAL A 9 -53.91 -29.11 -40.56
C VAL A 9 -53.24 -28.05 -41.50
N THR A 10 -53.13 -28.15 -42.84
CA THR A 10 -54.03 -27.73 -43.97
C THR A 10 -54.63 -26.31 -43.94
N GLY A 11 -54.55 -25.41 -44.95
CA GLY A 11 -53.71 -25.37 -46.17
C GLY A 11 -54.22 -24.46 -47.33
N GLY A 12 -53.52 -23.34 -47.63
CA GLY A 12 -53.54 -22.56 -48.90
C GLY A 12 -54.77 -21.67 -49.20
N PRO A 13 -54.76 -20.78 -50.24
CA PRO A 13 -53.70 -20.36 -51.20
C PRO A 13 -53.23 -18.88 -50.94
N ALA A 14 -52.81 -17.93 -51.82
CA ALA A 14 -52.69 -17.81 -53.30
C ALA A 14 -51.69 -16.71 -53.81
N VAL A 15 -51.30 -16.84 -55.09
CA VAL A 15 -50.88 -15.89 -56.17
C VAL A 15 -50.84 -14.35 -55.85
N LEU A 16 -49.70 -13.60 -55.90
CA LEU A 16 -48.84 -13.08 -57.02
C LEU A 16 -49.44 -11.91 -57.87
N PRO A 17 -48.67 -11.05 -58.62
CA PRO A 17 -47.24 -11.12 -59.06
C PRO A 17 -46.41 -9.77 -59.03
N VAL A 18 -45.26 -9.72 -59.76
CA VAL A 18 -44.45 -8.53 -60.22
C VAL A 18 -43.53 -7.85 -59.17
N ALA A 19 -42.27 -7.44 -59.37
CA ALA A 19 -41.22 -7.55 -60.43
C ALA A 19 -39.84 -7.76 -59.71
N VAL A 20 -38.82 -8.48 -60.20
CA VAL A 20 -38.02 -8.40 -61.45
C VAL A 20 -36.96 -7.27 -61.48
N LEU A 21 -35.73 -7.63 -61.06
CA LEU A 21 -34.41 -7.27 -61.63
C LEU A 21 -33.92 -5.79 -61.66
N ILE A 22 -32.80 -5.48 -60.97
CA ILE A 22 -31.47 -5.16 -61.58
C ILE A 22 -30.39 -4.80 -60.53
N LEU A 23 -29.14 -5.09 -60.91
CA LEU A 23 -27.87 -4.86 -60.22
C LEU A 23 -27.48 -3.37 -60.13
N LEU A 24 -26.77 -2.92 -59.08
CA LEU A 24 -25.68 -1.93 -59.17
C LEU A 24 -24.89 -1.82 -57.84
N ALA A 25 -23.79 -1.05 -57.83
CA ALA A 25 -22.64 -1.31 -56.97
C ALA A 25 -22.12 -0.10 -56.16
N VAL A 26 -21.63 -0.40 -54.94
CA VAL A 26 -20.39 0.13 -54.33
C VAL A 26 -20.30 1.62 -53.92
N LEU A 27 -20.07 1.83 -52.61
CA LEU A 27 -19.44 2.99 -51.91
C LEU A 27 -20.00 4.41 -52.13
N ALA A 28 -20.53 5.02 -51.05
CA ALA A 28 -19.76 5.92 -50.16
C ALA A 28 -20.70 6.68 -49.19
N GLY A 29 -20.21 7.04 -47.99
CA GLY A 29 -20.92 7.95 -47.08
C GLY A 29 -20.86 7.57 -45.60
N CYS A 30 -19.81 7.99 -44.90
CA CYS A 30 -19.75 7.86 -43.44
C CYS A 30 -20.68 8.87 -42.79
N THR A 31 -21.67 8.40 -42.01
CA THR A 31 -22.51 9.24 -41.15
C THR A 31 -22.74 8.52 -39.82
N SER A 32 -21.83 8.79 -38.87
CA SER A 32 -21.95 8.30 -37.49
C SER A 32 -22.92 9.21 -36.75
N ALA A 33 -24.08 8.68 -36.35
CA ALA A 33 -24.95 9.37 -35.41
C ALA A 33 -24.27 9.46 -34.03
N PRO A 34 -24.49 10.53 -33.24
CA PRO A 34 -23.95 10.62 -31.89
C PRO A 34 -24.68 9.62 -30.96
N GLU A 35 -23.99 8.57 -30.53
CA GLU A 35 -24.48 7.71 -29.44
C GLU A 35 -24.56 8.49 -28.12
N PRO A 36 -25.53 8.17 -27.24
CA PRO A 36 -25.65 8.85 -25.96
C PRO A 36 -24.44 8.55 -25.07
N ALA A 37 -23.77 9.61 -24.60
CA ALA A 37 -22.66 9.53 -23.64
C ALA A 37 -23.14 9.07 -22.25
N GLY A 38 -23.48 7.77 -22.14
CA GLY A 38 -24.18 7.15 -21.02
C GLY A 38 -23.51 5.91 -20.43
N ALA A 39 -22.24 5.66 -20.79
CA ALA A 39 -21.40 4.63 -20.18
C ALA A 39 -20.20 5.31 -19.50
N GLY A 40 -20.41 5.77 -18.25
CA GLY A 40 -19.32 6.26 -17.42
C GLY A 40 -18.30 5.14 -17.20
N GLY A 41 -17.17 5.21 -17.91
CA GLY A 41 -16.06 4.30 -17.66
C GLY A 41 -15.68 4.41 -16.19
N ARG A 42 -15.71 3.28 -15.48
CA ARG A 42 -15.14 3.23 -14.13
C ARG A 42 -13.69 3.71 -14.26
N SER A 43 -13.34 4.79 -13.59
CA SER A 43 -11.94 5.03 -13.31
C SER A 43 -11.42 3.78 -12.61
N ALA A 44 -10.24 3.31 -13.02
CA ALA A 44 -9.46 2.45 -12.14
C ALA A 44 -9.23 3.30 -10.88
N GLY A 45 -9.94 2.99 -9.80
CA GLY A 45 -9.87 3.77 -8.57
C GLY A 45 -8.42 3.85 -8.15
N GLY A 46 -7.90 5.08 -8.02
CA GLY A 46 -6.52 5.28 -7.63
C GLY A 46 -6.23 4.54 -6.32
N ARG A 47 -5.02 3.98 -6.19
CA ARG A 47 -4.56 3.45 -4.90
C ARG A 47 -4.71 4.55 -3.84
N TRP A 48 -5.01 4.15 -2.61
CA TRP A 48 -5.26 5.11 -1.55
C TRP A 48 -3.99 5.92 -1.22
N GLN A 49 -3.99 7.21 -1.56
CA GLN A 49 -2.96 8.15 -1.14
C GLN A 49 -3.51 8.97 0.05
N PRO A 50 -2.94 8.87 1.26
CA PRO A 50 -3.31 9.74 2.37
C PRO A 50 -2.78 11.16 2.16
N GLU A 51 -3.58 12.17 2.52
CA GLU A 51 -3.22 13.59 2.41
C GLU A 51 -2.38 14.05 3.61
N PRO A 52 -1.49 15.07 3.45
CA PRO A 52 -0.72 15.65 4.55
C PRO A 52 -1.61 16.07 5.74
N GLY A 53 -1.15 15.80 6.97
CA GLY A 53 -1.90 16.06 8.20
C GLY A 53 -3.00 15.05 8.55
N THR A 54 -3.17 13.96 7.79
CA THR A 54 -4.08 12.85 8.16
C THR A 54 -3.67 12.24 9.51
N ASP A 55 -4.54 12.25 10.53
CA ASP A 55 -4.26 11.64 11.84
C ASP A 55 -4.22 10.10 11.77
N TRP A 56 -3.44 9.46 12.65
CA TRP A 56 -3.17 8.04 12.59
C TRP A 56 -2.85 7.41 13.96
N GLN A 57 -3.06 6.10 14.08
CA GLN A 57 -2.67 5.28 15.22
C GLN A 57 -1.72 4.18 14.75
N TRP A 58 -0.45 4.25 15.13
CA TRP A 58 0.46 3.09 15.05
C TRP A 58 0.23 2.21 16.28
N GLN A 59 -0.06 0.92 16.09
CA GLN A 59 -0.08 -0.07 17.15
C GLN A 59 0.41 -1.43 16.64
N LEU A 60 1.67 -1.75 16.92
CA LEU A 60 2.29 -3.03 16.57
C LEU A 60 2.26 -4.05 17.71
N SER A 61 1.92 -3.65 18.95
CA SER A 61 1.92 -4.57 20.10
C SER A 61 0.65 -4.55 20.95
N GLY A 62 0.50 -5.62 21.72
CA GLY A 62 -0.63 -5.85 22.62
C GLY A 62 -1.93 -6.10 21.87
N ARG A 63 -3.06 -6.03 22.59
CA ARG A 63 -4.38 -6.18 21.97
C ARG A 63 -4.76 -4.90 21.23
N LEU A 64 -5.07 -5.00 19.94
CA LEU A 64 -5.57 -3.90 19.11
C LEU A 64 -6.72 -3.14 19.78
N ASP A 65 -6.50 -1.85 20.05
CA ASP A 65 -7.54 -0.97 20.58
C ASP A 65 -8.20 -0.16 19.46
N THR A 66 -9.43 -0.54 19.11
CA THR A 66 -10.21 0.15 18.07
C THR A 66 -11.06 1.32 18.61
N THR A 67 -10.86 1.75 19.86
CA THR A 67 -11.53 2.92 20.46
C THR A 67 -10.80 4.23 20.20
N VAL A 68 -9.48 4.20 19.99
CA VAL A 68 -8.69 5.39 19.63
C VAL A 68 -9.29 6.05 18.39
N ASP A 69 -9.55 7.35 18.47
CA ASP A 69 -10.14 8.11 17.37
C ASP A 69 -9.05 8.59 16.40
N ALA A 70 -8.82 7.80 15.35
CA ALA A 70 -7.94 8.09 14.23
C ALA A 70 -8.54 7.50 12.93
N PRO A 71 -8.47 8.23 11.79
CA PRO A 71 -8.95 7.73 10.49
C PRO A 71 -8.00 6.69 9.87
N VAL A 72 -6.73 6.68 10.24
CA VAL A 72 -5.72 5.68 9.80
C VAL A 72 -5.25 4.85 10.99
N TYR A 73 -5.10 3.55 10.76
CA TYR A 73 -4.47 2.61 11.68
C TYR A 73 -3.32 1.89 10.98
N ASP A 74 -2.17 1.80 11.63
CA ASP A 74 -1.03 1.01 11.19
C ASP A 74 -0.79 -0.09 12.23
N ILE A 75 -0.90 -1.35 11.79
CA ILE A 75 -0.96 -2.54 12.65
C ILE A 75 -0.20 -3.71 12.03
N ASP A 76 0.27 -4.62 12.88
CA ASP A 76 1.05 -5.78 12.44
C ASP A 76 0.30 -6.67 11.42
N GLY A 77 0.93 -6.90 10.27
CA GLY A 77 0.34 -7.61 9.14
C GLY A 77 0.14 -9.10 9.33
N PHE A 78 0.85 -9.75 10.27
CA PHE A 78 0.69 -11.17 10.59
C PHE A 78 -0.33 -11.39 11.71
N ASP A 79 -0.21 -10.65 12.81
CA ASP A 79 -0.97 -10.87 14.06
C ASP A 79 -2.46 -10.48 13.95
N HIS A 80 -2.81 -9.64 12.96
CA HIS A 80 -4.17 -9.16 12.76
C HIS A 80 -4.88 -9.90 11.61
N ASP A 81 -6.12 -10.32 11.82
CA ASP A 81 -6.94 -11.03 10.83
C ASP A 81 -7.84 -10.10 9.98
N ALA A 82 -8.41 -10.66 8.91
CA ALA A 82 -9.29 -9.94 8.00
C ALA A 82 -10.59 -9.42 8.67
N SER A 83 -11.03 -10.02 9.78
CA SER A 83 -12.22 -9.58 10.54
C SER A 83 -11.93 -8.34 11.38
N GLN A 84 -10.69 -8.20 11.88
CA GLN A 84 -10.18 -7.02 12.58
C GLN A 84 -9.99 -5.85 11.60
N VAL A 85 -9.36 -6.09 10.44
CA VAL A 85 -9.22 -5.10 9.36
C VAL A 85 -10.60 -4.61 8.89
N ALA A 86 -11.50 -5.53 8.55
CA ALA A 86 -12.89 -5.18 8.21
C ALA A 86 -13.64 -4.49 9.37
N GLY A 87 -13.22 -4.70 10.62
CA GLY A 87 -13.75 -4.03 11.81
C GLY A 87 -13.34 -2.55 11.90
N LEU A 88 -12.13 -2.21 11.46
CA LEU A 88 -11.67 -0.83 11.28
C LEU A 88 -12.36 -0.18 10.06
N HIS A 89 -12.48 -0.90 8.93
CA HIS A 89 -13.23 -0.42 7.75
C HIS A 89 -14.69 -0.09 8.05
N ARG A 90 -15.38 -0.91 8.87
CA ARG A 90 -16.76 -0.62 9.34
C ARG A 90 -16.88 0.64 10.21
N LYS A 91 -15.75 1.18 10.69
CA LYS A 91 -15.65 2.49 11.39
C LYS A 91 -15.20 3.63 10.46
N GLY A 92 -15.16 3.41 9.15
CA GLY A 92 -14.73 4.40 8.15
C GLY A 92 -13.22 4.61 8.08
N ARG A 93 -12.42 3.72 8.67
CA ARG A 93 -10.96 3.86 8.80
C ARG A 93 -10.21 3.17 7.67
N LYS A 94 -8.97 3.61 7.45
CA LYS A 94 -7.97 2.96 6.59
C LYS A 94 -6.98 2.17 7.42
N VAL A 95 -6.46 1.07 6.87
CA VAL A 95 -5.56 0.16 7.58
C VAL A 95 -4.28 -0.10 6.77
N ILE A 96 -3.14 0.24 7.36
CA ILE A 96 -1.79 -0.02 6.87
C ILE A 96 -1.29 -1.34 7.50
N CYS A 97 -0.63 -2.16 6.69
CA CYS A 97 -0.09 -3.47 7.05
C CYS A 97 1.42 -3.34 7.33
N TYR A 98 1.84 -3.38 8.59
CA TYR A 98 3.26 -3.44 8.94
C TYR A 98 3.86 -4.79 8.54
N LEU A 99 5.01 -4.75 7.87
CA LEU A 99 5.82 -5.91 7.48
C LEU A 99 7.30 -5.53 7.52
N SER A 100 8.16 -6.27 8.24
CA SER A 100 9.60 -6.10 8.01
C SER A 100 9.98 -6.64 6.62
N THR A 101 10.72 -5.83 5.85
CA THR A 101 11.16 -6.18 4.48
C THR A 101 12.66 -6.12 4.29
N GLY A 102 13.38 -5.31 5.07
CA GLY A 102 14.83 -5.27 5.13
C GLY A 102 15.46 -6.15 6.21
N ALA A 103 14.65 -6.73 7.11
CA ALA A 103 15.09 -7.69 8.12
C ALA A 103 14.22 -8.96 8.12
N TRP A 104 14.83 -10.03 8.61
CA TRP A 104 14.22 -11.30 8.97
C TRP A 104 13.93 -11.31 10.47
N GLU A 105 12.86 -11.98 10.85
CA GLU A 105 12.26 -11.97 12.19
C GLU A 105 11.99 -13.44 12.59
N GLU A 106 12.70 -13.97 13.60
CA GLU A 106 12.65 -15.42 13.94
C GLU A 106 11.27 -15.93 14.40
N PHE A 107 10.39 -15.02 14.80
CA PHE A 107 9.06 -15.29 15.33
C PHE A 107 7.95 -15.32 14.25
N ARG A 108 8.27 -15.04 12.98
CA ARG A 108 7.27 -15.04 11.89
C ARG A 108 7.02 -16.46 11.37
N PRO A 109 5.78 -16.78 10.94
CA PRO A 109 5.41 -18.13 10.50
C PRO A 109 6.07 -18.56 9.18
N ASP A 110 6.71 -17.63 8.46
CA ASP A 110 7.49 -17.86 7.23
C ASP A 110 9.02 -17.79 7.48
N ALA A 111 9.48 -17.72 8.74
CA ALA A 111 10.90 -17.54 9.06
C ALA A 111 11.81 -18.65 8.52
N ASP A 112 11.33 -19.90 8.47
CA ASP A 112 12.06 -21.06 7.92
C ASP A 112 12.18 -21.05 6.38
N ASP A 113 11.35 -20.27 5.67
CA ASP A 113 11.43 -20.15 4.20
C ASP A 113 12.63 -19.30 3.73
N PHE A 114 13.28 -18.55 4.65
CA PHE A 114 14.43 -17.70 4.35
C PHE A 114 15.75 -18.50 4.40
N PRO A 115 16.48 -18.66 3.28
CA PRO A 115 17.76 -19.36 3.29
C PRO A 115 18.79 -18.64 4.17
N ALA A 116 19.49 -19.37 5.04
CA ALA A 116 20.50 -18.81 5.95
C ALA A 116 21.57 -17.92 5.26
N ALA A 117 21.79 -18.10 3.95
CA ALA A 117 22.68 -17.29 3.12
C ALA A 117 22.20 -15.84 2.85
N VAL A 118 20.92 -15.50 3.08
CA VAL A 118 20.43 -14.10 3.05
C VAL A 118 20.35 -13.45 4.43
N LEU A 119 20.65 -14.18 5.50
CA LEU A 119 20.53 -13.68 6.88
C LEU A 119 21.84 -13.07 7.37
N GLY A 120 21.83 -11.78 7.67
CA GLY A 120 22.98 -10.97 8.07
C GLY A 120 23.22 -10.95 9.57
N LYS A 121 23.69 -9.79 10.07
CA LYS A 121 23.83 -9.47 11.49
C LYS A 121 22.48 -9.02 12.08
N SER A 122 22.35 -9.07 13.41
CA SER A 122 21.21 -8.42 14.08
C SER A 122 21.16 -6.93 13.77
N ASN A 123 19.94 -6.39 13.67
CA ASN A 123 19.68 -4.95 13.53
C ASN A 123 19.68 -4.19 14.85
N GLY A 124 19.72 -4.90 15.99
CA GLY A 124 19.61 -4.34 17.34
C GLY A 124 18.40 -4.89 18.10
N TRP A 125 17.39 -5.39 17.39
CA TRP A 125 16.22 -6.03 17.96
C TRP A 125 16.45 -7.53 18.20
N ALA A 126 15.76 -8.08 19.20
CA ALA A 126 15.88 -9.48 19.59
C ALA A 126 15.13 -10.38 18.60
N GLY A 127 15.79 -11.43 18.13
CA GLY A 127 15.26 -12.33 17.10
C GLY A 127 15.29 -11.78 15.67
N GLU A 128 15.80 -10.56 15.47
CA GLU A 128 15.87 -9.92 14.15
C GLU A 128 17.27 -9.87 13.53
N ARG A 129 17.34 -9.96 12.20
CA ARG A 129 18.58 -9.95 11.41
C ARG A 129 18.39 -9.27 10.05
N TRP A 130 19.29 -8.36 9.68
CA TRP A 130 19.29 -7.70 8.36
C TRP A 130 19.33 -8.70 7.20
N LEU A 131 18.64 -8.41 6.10
CA LEU A 131 18.59 -9.22 4.89
C LEU A 131 19.63 -8.79 3.83
N ASP A 132 20.11 -9.75 3.04
CA ASP A 132 20.88 -9.45 1.83
C ASP A 132 19.96 -9.02 0.69
N ILE A 133 19.51 -7.76 0.71
CA ILE A 133 18.64 -7.13 -0.29
C ILE A 133 19.18 -7.15 -1.74
N ARG A 134 20.44 -7.60 -1.94
CA ARG A 134 20.98 -7.90 -3.28
C ARG A 134 20.37 -9.16 -3.89
N ARG A 135 19.88 -10.09 -3.07
CA ARG A 135 19.29 -11.39 -3.44
C ARG A 135 17.80 -11.27 -3.74
N THR A 136 17.45 -10.38 -4.67
CA THR A 136 16.06 -10.18 -5.11
C THR A 136 15.44 -11.44 -5.71
N ASP A 137 16.27 -12.36 -6.23
CA ASP A 137 15.88 -13.70 -6.69
C ASP A 137 15.31 -14.61 -5.58
N VAL A 138 15.68 -14.35 -4.32
CA VAL A 138 15.15 -15.03 -3.13
C VAL A 138 14.07 -14.18 -2.46
N LEU A 139 14.28 -12.87 -2.35
CA LEU A 139 13.45 -11.99 -1.54
C LEU A 139 12.18 -11.50 -2.23
N GLU A 140 12.15 -11.32 -3.56
CA GLU A 140 10.91 -10.90 -4.24
C GLU A 140 9.73 -11.86 -4.03
N PRO A 141 9.85 -13.20 -4.19
CA PRO A 141 8.71 -14.10 -3.94
C PRO A 141 8.28 -14.15 -2.46
N LEU A 142 9.20 -13.99 -1.52
CA LEU A 142 8.88 -13.95 -0.08
C LEU A 142 8.12 -12.65 0.27
N MET A 143 8.60 -11.50 -0.22
CA MET A 143 7.92 -10.22 -0.01
C MET A 143 6.57 -10.15 -0.74
N GLU A 144 6.47 -10.67 -1.97
CA GLU A 144 5.20 -10.79 -2.70
C GLU A 144 4.20 -11.65 -1.90
N ALA A 145 4.64 -12.74 -1.26
CA ALA A 145 3.76 -13.57 -0.41
C ALA A 145 3.26 -12.81 0.84
N ARG A 146 4.14 -12.08 1.55
CA ARG A 146 3.76 -11.23 2.69
C ARG A 146 2.78 -10.12 2.28
N ILE A 147 3.03 -9.47 1.15
CA ILE A 147 2.20 -8.40 0.58
C ILE A 147 0.85 -8.96 0.09
N ALA A 148 0.83 -10.13 -0.55
CA ALA A 148 -0.39 -10.82 -0.95
C ALA A 148 -1.25 -11.24 0.25
N MET A 149 -0.63 -11.58 1.40
CA MET A 149 -1.36 -11.80 2.66
C MET A 149 -2.08 -10.51 3.12
N CYS A 150 -1.39 -9.37 3.15
CA CYS A 150 -2.02 -8.07 3.49
C CYS A 150 -3.21 -7.77 2.58
N ALA A 151 -3.04 -7.89 1.25
CA ALA A 151 -4.12 -7.65 0.29
C ALA A 151 -5.31 -8.61 0.49
N LYS A 152 -5.03 -9.89 0.76
CA LYS A 152 -6.06 -10.91 1.05
C LYS A 152 -6.77 -10.68 2.38
N LYS A 153 -6.09 -10.11 3.38
CA LYS A 153 -6.68 -9.65 4.65
C LYS A 153 -7.48 -8.35 4.51
N GLY A 154 -7.35 -7.65 3.38
CA GLY A 154 -8.09 -6.43 3.05
C GLY A 154 -7.45 -5.14 3.53
N PHE A 155 -6.14 -5.13 3.78
CA PHE A 155 -5.42 -3.89 4.09
C PHE A 155 -5.42 -2.92 2.90
N ASP A 156 -5.38 -1.62 3.19
CA ASP A 156 -5.35 -0.56 2.16
C ASP A 156 -3.92 -0.24 1.68
N ALA A 157 -2.93 -0.52 2.51
CA ALA A 157 -1.53 -0.18 2.29
C ALA A 157 -0.56 -1.13 3.02
N VAL A 158 0.73 -1.01 2.71
CA VAL A 158 1.85 -1.65 3.42
C VAL A 158 2.77 -0.57 4.02
N GLU A 159 3.17 -0.74 5.27
CA GLU A 159 4.39 -0.16 5.85
C GLU A 159 5.46 -1.25 5.73
N PRO A 160 6.49 -1.06 4.90
CA PRO A 160 7.59 -2.02 4.76
C PRO A 160 8.78 -1.54 5.57
N ASP A 161 9.13 -2.24 6.66
CA ASP A 161 10.18 -1.78 7.56
C ASP A 161 11.60 -2.20 7.14
N ASN A 162 12.61 -1.60 7.79
CA ASN A 162 14.05 -1.80 7.63
C ASN A 162 14.57 -1.36 6.23
N MET A 163 14.01 -0.29 5.65
CA MET A 163 14.31 0.15 4.26
C MET A 163 15.66 0.86 4.06
N ASP A 164 16.53 0.95 5.06
CA ASP A 164 17.79 1.71 5.01
C ASP A 164 19.05 0.89 5.36
N GLY A 165 18.98 -0.44 5.24
CA GLY A 165 20.03 -1.40 5.60
C GLY A 165 21.45 -1.14 5.05
N TYR A 166 21.60 -0.28 4.03
CA TYR A 166 22.90 0.22 3.55
C TYR A 166 23.55 1.31 4.44
N ARG A 167 22.79 2.05 5.24
CA ARG A 167 23.30 2.94 6.31
C ARG A 167 23.79 2.13 7.51
N ASN A 168 23.32 0.90 7.63
CA ASN A 168 23.44 0.05 8.81
C ASN A 168 24.53 -1.04 8.70
N ARG A 169 24.94 -1.59 9.84
CA ARG A 169 25.96 -2.67 9.92
C ARG A 169 25.38 -4.06 9.61
N SER A 170 24.63 -4.16 8.51
CA SER A 170 23.88 -5.36 8.06
C SER A 170 24.68 -6.66 7.98
N GLY A 171 25.99 -6.58 7.78
CA GLY A 171 26.87 -7.73 7.56
C GLY A 171 27.08 -8.06 6.08
N PHE A 172 26.34 -7.40 5.18
CA PHE A 172 26.53 -7.46 3.73
C PHE A 172 27.11 -6.13 3.20
N PRO A 173 27.83 -6.14 2.07
CA PRO A 173 28.27 -4.92 1.40
C PRO A 173 27.09 -4.29 0.64
N LEU A 174 26.14 -3.75 1.40
CA LEU A 174 25.01 -2.99 0.86
C LEU A 174 25.47 -1.59 0.43
N THR A 175 24.78 -1.02 -0.54
CA THR A 175 25.06 0.31 -1.09
C THR A 175 23.73 1.02 -1.31
N ALA A 176 23.73 2.36 -1.43
CA ALA A 176 22.52 3.12 -1.77
C ALA A 176 21.87 2.56 -3.05
N ALA A 177 22.65 2.24 -4.07
CA ALA A 177 22.15 1.63 -5.31
C ALA A 177 21.60 0.19 -5.16
N HIS A 178 21.92 -0.52 -4.07
CA HIS A 178 21.25 -1.78 -3.71
C HIS A 178 19.89 -1.49 -3.05
N GLN A 179 19.88 -0.56 -2.09
CA GLN A 179 18.68 -0.14 -1.37
C GLN A 179 17.63 0.45 -2.31
N LEU A 180 18.01 1.44 -3.14
CA LEU A 180 17.14 2.08 -4.14
C LEU A 180 16.45 1.08 -5.07
N ARG A 181 17.15 -0.01 -5.43
CA ARG A 181 16.62 -1.05 -6.31
C ARG A 181 15.67 -2.00 -5.58
N TYR A 182 15.91 -2.26 -4.30
CA TYR A 182 15.05 -3.10 -3.45
C TYR A 182 13.80 -2.36 -2.98
N ASN A 183 13.93 -1.11 -2.52
CA ASN A 183 12.82 -0.28 -2.06
C ASN A 183 11.79 -0.10 -3.20
N ARG A 184 12.26 0.16 -4.43
CA ARG A 184 11.40 0.19 -5.63
C ARG A 184 10.79 -1.16 -6.00
N LEU A 185 11.41 -2.29 -5.64
CA LEU A 185 10.87 -3.63 -5.85
C LEU A 185 9.70 -3.88 -4.89
N VAL A 186 9.87 -3.57 -3.60
CA VAL A 186 8.81 -3.63 -2.58
C VAL A 186 7.65 -2.70 -2.93
N ALA A 187 7.91 -1.47 -3.39
CA ALA A 187 6.87 -0.56 -3.84
C ALA A 187 6.05 -1.12 -5.02
N ARG A 188 6.72 -1.66 -6.05
CA ARG A 188 6.04 -2.32 -7.18
C ARG A 188 5.24 -3.55 -6.74
N ALA A 189 5.72 -4.33 -5.78
CA ALA A 189 5.00 -5.48 -5.24
C ALA A 189 3.66 -5.06 -4.58
N ALA A 190 3.68 -4.06 -3.68
CA ALA A 190 2.46 -3.50 -3.10
C ALA A 190 1.49 -2.97 -4.18
N HIS A 191 2.01 -2.28 -5.19
CA HIS A 191 1.22 -1.75 -6.30
C HIS A 191 0.64 -2.83 -7.22
N ARG A 192 1.32 -3.97 -7.45
CA ARG A 192 0.77 -5.15 -8.15
C ARG A 192 -0.48 -5.68 -7.45
N HIS A 193 -0.50 -5.62 -6.12
CA HIS A 193 -1.63 -6.02 -5.28
C HIS A 193 -2.67 -4.91 -5.06
N GLY A 194 -2.52 -3.75 -5.70
CA GLY A 194 -3.47 -2.62 -5.63
C GLY A 194 -3.43 -1.83 -4.32
N MET A 195 -2.53 -2.20 -3.39
CA MET A 195 -2.32 -1.50 -2.12
C MET A 195 -1.37 -0.31 -2.30
N ALA A 196 -1.53 0.71 -1.47
CA ALA A 196 -0.54 1.77 -1.35
C ALA A 196 0.70 1.33 -0.54
N VAL A 197 1.78 2.10 -0.58
CA VAL A 197 3.04 1.76 0.10
C VAL A 197 3.74 2.98 0.70
N GLY A 198 4.16 2.85 1.96
CA GLY A 198 4.94 3.85 2.67
C GLY A 198 6.44 3.67 2.46
N LEU A 199 7.20 4.76 2.35
CA LEU A 199 8.65 4.71 2.55
C LEU A 199 8.94 4.86 4.04
N LYS A 200 9.54 3.84 4.66
CA LYS A 200 9.91 3.86 6.09
C LYS A 200 11.35 4.34 6.26
N ASN A 201 11.53 5.49 6.89
CA ASN A 201 12.82 6.18 7.04
C ASN A 201 13.51 6.38 5.66
N ASP A 202 14.76 5.91 5.46
CA ASP A 202 15.57 6.08 4.21
C ASP A 202 15.57 7.51 3.63
N LEU A 203 15.60 8.52 4.52
CA LEU A 203 15.55 9.95 4.18
C LEU A 203 16.50 10.37 3.03
N PRO A 204 17.77 9.93 2.99
CA PRO A 204 18.70 10.32 1.92
C PRO A 204 18.35 9.85 0.50
N GLN A 205 17.35 8.98 0.32
CA GLN A 205 16.87 8.52 -1.00
C GLN A 205 15.47 9.02 -1.35
N ILE A 206 14.87 9.87 -0.52
CA ILE A 206 13.58 10.50 -0.82
C ILE A 206 13.55 11.21 -2.20
N PRO A 207 14.59 11.95 -2.65
CA PRO A 207 14.57 12.59 -3.96
C PRO A 207 14.36 11.62 -5.13
N GLU A 208 14.91 10.40 -5.02
CA GLU A 208 14.72 9.33 -6.00
C GLU A 208 13.48 8.47 -5.76
N LEU A 209 13.00 8.32 -4.52
CA LEU A 209 11.92 7.39 -4.14
C LEU A 209 10.54 8.03 -3.98
N VAL A 210 10.42 9.36 -3.83
CA VAL A 210 9.12 10.05 -3.65
C VAL A 210 8.13 9.84 -4.83
N GLY A 211 8.62 9.43 -6.00
CA GLY A 211 7.79 9.01 -7.13
C GLY A 211 7.23 7.58 -7.03
N ASP A 212 7.94 6.68 -6.36
CA ASP A 212 7.62 5.25 -6.25
C ASP A 212 6.67 4.92 -5.08
N PHE A 213 6.68 5.71 -4.01
CA PHE A 213 5.89 5.48 -2.79
C PHE A 213 4.68 6.42 -2.67
N ASP A 214 3.61 5.99 -2.00
CA ASP A 214 2.36 6.75 -1.89
C ASP A 214 2.30 7.62 -0.61
N PHE A 215 3.11 7.31 0.41
CA PHE A 215 3.30 8.09 1.64
C PHE A 215 4.68 7.80 2.26
N ALA A 216 5.00 8.45 3.38
CA ALA A 216 6.17 8.10 4.21
C ALA A 216 5.77 7.83 5.66
N VAL A 217 6.57 6.98 6.31
CA VAL A 217 6.56 6.75 7.76
C VAL A 217 7.96 7.05 8.27
N ASN A 218 8.08 7.85 9.32
CA ASN A 218 9.38 8.19 9.89
C ASN A 218 9.37 8.21 11.42
N GLU A 219 10.49 7.81 11.98
CA GLU A 219 10.81 7.92 13.39
C GLU A 219 11.91 8.99 13.60
N GLN A 220 11.74 9.79 14.64
CA GLN A 220 12.79 10.58 15.29
C GLN A 220 13.45 11.69 14.44
N CYS A 221 12.82 12.17 13.36
CA CYS A 221 13.44 13.24 12.54
C CYS A 221 13.63 14.56 13.28
N ALA A 222 12.92 14.81 14.39
CA ALA A 222 13.10 16.04 15.17
C ALA A 222 14.20 15.85 16.23
N GLN A 223 14.34 14.63 16.77
CA GLN A 223 15.47 14.21 17.61
C GLN A 223 16.81 14.16 16.84
N TYR A 224 16.78 14.00 15.52
CA TYR A 224 17.95 14.02 14.64
C TYR A 224 18.05 15.24 13.70
N GLU A 225 17.19 16.25 13.88
CA GLU A 225 17.15 17.52 13.12
C GLU A 225 16.99 17.37 11.58
N GLU A 226 16.50 16.22 11.10
CA GLU A 226 16.43 15.83 9.67
C GLU A 226 15.02 15.96 9.03
N CYS A 227 14.00 16.46 9.76
CA CYS A 227 12.60 16.49 9.26
C CYS A 227 12.36 17.26 7.94
N GLU A 228 13.24 18.18 7.54
CA GLU A 228 13.12 18.89 6.24
C GLU A 228 13.27 17.93 5.04
N GLU A 229 13.99 16.81 5.20
CA GLU A 229 14.19 15.80 4.15
C GLU A 229 12.88 15.08 3.77
N LEU A 230 11.89 15.05 4.68
CA LEU A 230 10.55 14.48 4.43
C LEU A 230 9.64 15.43 3.63
N SER A 231 10.00 16.71 3.51
CA SER A 231 9.17 17.71 2.83
C SER A 231 8.82 17.41 1.35
N PRO A 232 9.58 16.64 0.55
CA PRO A 232 9.17 16.25 -0.81
C PRO A 232 7.87 15.43 -0.85
N PHE A 233 7.58 14.59 0.16
CA PHE A 233 6.30 13.86 0.22
C PHE A 233 5.13 14.82 0.40
N VAL A 234 5.22 15.74 1.35
CA VAL A 234 4.17 16.75 1.58
C VAL A 234 4.00 17.67 0.38
N LYS A 235 5.10 18.08 -0.27
CA LYS A 235 5.07 18.85 -1.54
C LYS A 235 4.44 18.08 -2.71
N ALA A 236 4.48 16.75 -2.68
CA ALA A 236 3.81 15.85 -3.62
C ALA A 236 2.35 15.49 -3.23
N GLY A 237 1.81 16.10 -2.16
CA GLY A 237 0.46 15.83 -1.67
C GLY A 237 0.31 14.48 -0.96
N LYS A 238 1.40 13.95 -0.38
CA LYS A 238 1.48 12.65 0.29
C LYS A 238 1.69 12.84 1.79
N ALA A 239 0.98 12.07 2.61
CA ALA A 239 1.15 12.12 4.06
C ALA A 239 2.57 11.69 4.48
N VAL A 240 3.00 12.27 5.60
CA VAL A 240 4.15 11.79 6.37
C VAL A 240 3.68 11.49 7.78
N PHE A 241 3.62 10.20 8.11
CA PHE A 241 3.28 9.69 9.42
C PHE A 241 4.56 9.69 10.28
N HIS A 242 4.63 10.55 11.29
CA HIS A 242 5.86 10.79 12.06
C HIS A 242 5.70 10.41 13.53
N VAL A 243 6.74 9.82 14.13
CA VAL A 243 6.78 9.42 15.54
C VAL A 243 8.06 9.90 16.21
N GLU A 244 7.89 10.53 17.37
CA GLU A 244 8.96 10.72 18.35
C GLU A 244 8.81 9.74 19.53
N TYR A 245 9.94 9.46 20.19
CA TYR A 245 10.01 8.64 21.40
C TYR A 245 10.66 9.38 22.58
N GLU A 246 11.71 10.17 22.32
CA GLU A 246 12.52 10.83 23.35
C GLU A 246 12.11 12.30 23.58
N LEU A 247 11.59 12.98 22.56
CA LEU A 247 11.20 14.38 22.64
C LEU A 247 9.75 14.54 23.14
N PRO A 248 9.47 15.44 24.10
CA PRO A 248 8.09 15.81 24.44
C PRO A 248 7.46 16.62 23.30
N VAL A 249 6.14 16.51 23.11
CA VAL A 249 5.38 17.15 22.01
C VAL A 249 5.68 18.65 21.81
N ALA A 250 5.96 19.37 22.89
CA ALA A 250 6.31 20.79 22.87
C ALA A 250 7.61 21.11 22.08
N ARG A 251 8.47 20.12 21.81
CA ARG A 251 9.72 20.30 21.04
C ARG A 251 9.54 20.19 19.54
N PHE A 252 8.74 19.23 19.06
CA PHE A 252 8.62 18.94 17.63
C PHE A 252 7.32 19.41 16.98
N CYS A 253 6.24 19.65 17.75
CA CYS A 253 4.93 19.95 17.16
C CYS A 253 4.83 21.31 16.47
N ALA A 254 5.74 22.26 16.73
CA ALA A 254 5.83 23.50 15.96
C ALA A 254 6.23 23.19 14.50
N ASP A 255 7.37 22.53 14.32
CA ASP A 255 7.90 22.17 13.00
C ASP A 255 7.07 21.10 12.29
N SER A 256 6.51 20.12 13.02
CA SER A 256 5.52 19.18 12.48
C SER A 256 4.37 19.88 11.75
N ARG A 257 3.79 20.93 12.35
CA ARG A 257 2.68 21.68 11.75
C ARG A 257 3.16 22.58 10.60
N ARG A 258 4.37 23.16 10.71
CA ARG A 258 5.03 23.94 9.65
C ARG A 258 5.33 23.08 8.41
N LEU A 259 5.66 21.81 8.60
CA LEU A 259 6.04 20.85 7.57
C LEU A 259 4.87 19.97 7.07
N GLY A 260 3.70 19.99 7.71
CA GLY A 260 2.55 19.16 7.34
C GLY A 260 2.65 17.69 7.76
N LEU A 261 3.53 17.37 8.72
CA LEU A 261 3.72 16.01 9.25
C LEU A 261 2.60 15.65 10.24
N SER A 262 2.15 14.40 10.20
CA SER A 262 1.20 13.83 11.15
C SER A 262 1.95 13.23 12.34
N SER A 263 2.41 14.08 13.28
CA SER A 263 3.31 13.63 14.34
C SER A 263 2.61 13.14 15.62
N LEU A 264 3.11 12.04 16.16
CA LEU A 264 2.79 11.47 17.46
C LEU A 264 4.03 11.45 18.36
N LEU A 265 3.84 11.56 19.68
CA LEU A 265 4.77 10.97 20.65
C LEU A 265 4.25 9.56 20.98
N LYS A 266 5.12 8.57 20.89
CA LYS A 266 4.88 7.16 21.22
C LYS A 266 5.86 6.71 22.30
N LYS A 267 5.83 5.41 22.59
CA LYS A 267 6.93 4.71 23.27
C LYS A 267 7.38 3.56 22.38
N TYR A 268 8.61 3.09 22.60
CA TYR A 268 9.21 1.99 21.82
C TYR A 268 8.41 0.68 21.82
N GLU A 269 7.55 0.39 22.81
CA GLU A 269 6.72 -0.82 22.75
C GLU A 269 5.62 -0.75 21.66
N LEU A 270 5.36 0.42 21.04
CA LEU A 270 4.33 0.64 20.02
C LEU A 270 2.95 0.05 20.37
N GLY A 271 2.59 0.08 21.65
CA GLY A 271 1.25 -0.26 22.16
C GLY A 271 0.22 0.86 21.92
N VAL A 272 -0.94 0.75 22.58
CA VAL A 272 -2.10 1.66 22.40
C VAL A 272 -1.75 3.14 22.61
N TRP A 273 -0.90 3.47 23.59
CA TRP A 273 -0.62 4.85 24.00
C TRP A 273 -0.05 5.72 22.86
N ARG A 274 -0.58 6.94 22.73
CA ARG A 274 -0.04 8.02 21.90
C ARG A 274 -0.38 9.37 22.52
N GLU A 275 0.47 10.37 22.29
CA GLU A 275 0.15 11.78 22.51
C GLU A 275 0.23 12.50 21.15
N ARG A 276 -0.83 13.24 20.77
CA ARG A 276 -0.89 13.96 19.49
C ARG A 276 -0.33 15.37 19.65
N CYS A 277 0.22 15.94 18.57
CA CYS A 277 0.39 17.38 18.49
C CYS A 277 -0.96 18.11 18.67
N PRO A 278 -1.05 19.14 19.55
CA PRO A 278 -2.24 19.97 19.65
C PRO A 278 -2.58 20.67 18.33
N ALA A 279 -3.86 20.94 18.12
CA ALA A 279 -4.32 21.79 17.03
C ALA A 279 -3.71 23.20 17.14
N ALA A 280 -3.59 23.92 16.03
CA ALA A 280 -3.06 25.28 16.05
C ALA A 280 -4.03 26.22 16.79
N GLY A 281 -3.58 26.81 17.90
CA GLY A 281 -4.39 27.70 18.74
C GLY A 281 -5.13 27.02 19.91
N ALA A 282 -4.80 25.76 20.21
CA ALA A 282 -5.17 25.08 21.46
C ALA A 282 -4.07 25.24 22.54
#